data_AF-A0A4Y2BF08-F1
#
_entry.id   AF-A0A4Y2BF08-F1
#
_cell.length_a   1.000
_cell.length_b   1.000
_cell.length_c   1.000
_cell.angle_alpha   90.00
_cell.angle_beta   90.00
_cell.angle_gamma   90.00
#
_symmetry.space_group_name_H-M   'P 1'
#
loop_
_entity.id
_entity.type
_entity.pdbx_description
1 polymer ?
#
loop_
_entity_poly.entity_id
_entity_poly.type
_entity_poly.pdbx_seq_one_letter_code
_entity_poly.pdbx_strand_id
1 'polypeptide(L)'
;FDFDPTVRHTFWSLVFGGYVTWMGNYAANQSMIQRYLTIGSLRGAQRCLWYNLPALILLICVTSMSGLVIYAFYFDCDPIGAKMIQAPDQLFPRFVMETLGAFPGIPGLFVAGIFSGALR
;
A
#
# COMPACT_ATOMS: atom_id res chain seq x y z
N PHE A 1 -25.06 -3.82 -6.55
CA PHE A 1 -24.80 -3.27 -5.21
C PHE A 1 -25.51 -4.15 -4.20
N ASP A 2 -24.98 -5.35 -3.98
CA ASP A 2 -25.62 -6.35 -3.13
C ASP A 2 -25.23 -6.16 -1.65
N PHE A 3 -26.17 -6.41 -0.75
CA PHE A 3 -25.97 -6.29 0.71
C PHE A 3 -25.64 -7.63 1.37
N ASP A 4 -25.50 -8.70 0.59
CA ASP A 4 -25.24 -10.05 1.08
C ASP A 4 -23.91 -10.10 1.89
N PRO A 5 -23.97 -10.39 3.20
CA PRO A 5 -22.79 -10.45 4.07
C PRO A 5 -21.94 -11.72 3.85
N THR A 6 -22.44 -12.69 3.07
CA THR A 6 -21.68 -13.92 2.74
C THR A 6 -20.70 -13.71 1.59
N VAL A 7 -20.87 -12.64 0.81
CA VAL A 7 -19.96 -12.27 -0.28
C VAL A 7 -18.73 -11.56 0.29
N ARG A 8 -17.54 -12.12 0.04
CA ARG A 8 -16.25 -11.70 0.63
C ARG A 8 -15.95 -10.20 0.42
N HIS A 9 -16.25 -9.66 -0.75
CA HIS A 9 -16.04 -8.25 -1.09
C HIS A 9 -17.28 -7.70 -1.78
N THR A 10 -18.13 -7.00 -1.03
CA THR A 10 -19.20 -6.18 -1.58
C THR A 10 -18.83 -4.72 -1.43
N PHE A 11 -19.45 -3.85 -2.22
CA PHE A 11 -19.28 -2.41 -2.08
C PHE A 11 -19.54 -1.96 -0.62
N TRP A 12 -20.60 -2.49 0.00
CA TRP A 12 -20.95 -2.15 1.38
C TRP A 12 -20.01 -2.75 2.41
N SER A 13 -19.56 -4.00 2.25
CA SER A 13 -18.60 -4.58 3.18
C SER A 13 -17.24 -3.88 3.13
N LEU A 14 -16.83 -3.40 1.95
CA LEU A 14 -15.62 -2.59 1.78
C LEU A 14 -15.76 -1.19 2.38
N VAL A 15 -16.90 -0.51 2.19
CA VAL A 15 -17.13 0.83 2.73
C VAL A 15 -17.21 0.80 4.26
N PHE A 16 -18.08 -0.03 4.83
CA PHE A 16 -18.26 -0.10 6.28
C PHE A 16 -17.07 -0.76 6.97
N GLY A 17 -16.59 -1.89 6.45
CA GLY A 17 -15.42 -2.59 6.99
C GLY A 17 -14.17 -1.71 6.90
N GLY A 18 -13.93 -1.09 5.74
CA GLY A 18 -12.83 -0.16 5.54
C GLY A 18 -12.90 1.02 6.50
N TYR A 19 -14.05 1.68 6.64
CA TYR A 19 -14.23 2.78 7.59
C TYR A 19 -13.86 2.37 9.02
N VAL A 20 -14.37 1.25 9.51
CA VAL A 20 -14.08 0.74 10.85
C VAL A 20 -12.59 0.40 11.00
N THR A 21 -11.98 -0.24 10.01
CA THR A 21 -10.55 -0.58 10.02
C THR A 21 -9.66 0.66 10.05
N TRP A 22 -9.95 1.68 9.23
CA TRP A 22 -9.19 2.93 9.22
C TRP A 22 -9.38 3.71 10.53
N MET A 23 -10.62 3.78 11.04
CA MET A 23 -10.91 4.40 12.33
C MET A 23 -10.16 3.71 13.46
N GLY A 24 -10.16 2.37 13.53
CA GLY A 24 -9.41 1.62 14.53
C GLY A 24 -7.89 1.88 14.43
N ASN A 25 -7.35 1.95 13.22
CA ASN A 25 -5.93 2.24 13.01
C ASN A 25 -5.52 3.64 13.46
N TYR A 26 -6.37 4.65 13.33
CA TYR A 26 -6.03 6.01 13.77
C TYR A 26 -6.44 6.30 15.22
N ALA A 27 -7.57 5.79 15.69
CA ALA A 27 -8.12 6.10 17.00
C ALA A 27 -7.69 5.14 18.11
N ALA A 28 -7.46 3.86 17.78
CA ALA A 28 -7.21 2.80 18.77
C ALA A 28 -5.81 2.16 18.66
N ASN A 29 -5.04 2.44 17.61
CA ASN A 29 -3.69 1.90 17.48
C ASN A 29 -2.73 2.63 18.42
N GLN A 30 -2.14 1.88 19.35
CA GLN A 30 -1.19 2.40 20.34
C GLN A 30 -0.05 3.22 19.72
N SER A 31 0.50 2.78 18.58
CA SER A 31 1.59 3.49 17.90
C SER A 31 1.16 4.87 17.38
N MET A 32 -0.07 4.97 16.87
CA MET A 32 -0.61 6.26 16.38
C MET A 32 -0.97 7.19 17.53
N ILE A 33 -1.58 6.66 18.60
CA ILE A 33 -1.89 7.45 19.81
C ILE A 33 -0.61 8.04 20.40
N GLN A 34 0.45 7.24 20.51
CA GLN A 34 1.76 7.72 20.99
C GLN A 34 2.31 8.86 20.11
N ARG A 35 2.20 8.75 18.77
CA ARG A 35 2.62 9.83 17.84
C ARG A 35 1.81 11.11 18.02
N TYR A 36 0.55 11.03 18.44
CA TYR A 36 -0.24 12.23 18.74
C TYR A 36 0.16 12.86 20.07
N LEU A 37 0.51 12.04 21.07
CA LEU A 37 0.93 12.51 22.39
C LEU A 37 2.30 13.20 22.38
N THR A 38 3.16 12.94 21.39
CA THR A 38 4.44 13.67 21.24
C THR A 38 4.24 15.10 20.72
N ILE A 39 3.06 15.44 20.20
CA ILE A 39 2.74 16.78 19.72
C ILE A 39 2.16 17.59 20.88
N GLY A 40 2.83 18.68 21.26
CA GLY A 40 2.43 19.52 22.41
C GLY A 40 1.09 20.28 22.26
N SER A 41 0.32 20.05 21.20
CA SER A 41 -1.00 20.68 21.01
C SER A 41 -1.96 19.81 20.19
N LEU A 42 -3.25 19.82 20.58
CA LEU A 42 -4.32 19.10 19.87
C LEU A 42 -4.49 19.58 18.42
N ARG A 43 -4.43 20.90 18.20
CA ARG A 43 -4.51 21.49 16.86
C ARG A 43 -3.34 21.07 15.97
N GLY A 44 -2.15 20.90 16.54
CA GLY A 44 -0.99 20.38 15.83
C GLY A 44 -1.22 18.94 15.38
N ALA A 45 -1.69 18.07 16.29
CA ALA A 45 -2.01 16.68 15.95
C ALA A 45 -3.07 16.58 14.84
N GLN A 46 -4.16 17.36 14.93
CA GLN A 46 -5.20 17.40 13.89
C GLN A 46 -4.65 17.83 12.53
N ARG A 47 -3.78 18.85 12.47
CA ARG A 47 -3.12 19.26 11.22
C ARG A 47 -2.25 18.14 10.64
N CYS A 48 -1.50 17.43 11.49
CA CYS A 48 -0.70 16.29 11.05
C CYS A 48 -1.57 15.20 10.40
N LEU A 49 -2.76 14.90 10.95
CA LEU A 49 -3.70 13.98 10.30
C LEU A 49 -4.15 14.49 8.93
N TRP A 50 -4.49 15.78 8.83
CA TRP A 50 -4.91 16.39 7.57
C TRP A 50 -3.83 16.40 6.51
N TYR A 51 -2.54 16.51 6.88
CA TYR A 51 -1.42 16.37 5.94
C TYR A 51 -1.14 14.92 5.57
N ASN A 52 -1.33 13.99 6.51
CA ASN A 52 -1.14 12.56 6.27
C ASN A 52 -2.19 11.99 5.30
N LEU A 53 -3.43 12.51 5.33
CA LEU A 53 -4.52 12.06 4.47
C LEU A 53 -4.23 12.15 2.95
N PRO A 54 -3.86 13.31 2.38
CA PRO A 54 -3.53 13.39 0.94
C PRO A 54 -2.30 12.58 0.58
N ALA A 55 -1.30 12.49 1.46
CA ALA A 55 -0.12 11.66 1.24
C ALA A 55 -0.49 10.17 1.13
N LEU A 56 -1.39 9.70 1.98
CA LEU A 56 -1.91 8.33 1.95
C LEU A 56 -2.74 8.06 0.67
N ILE A 57 -3.60 9.00 0.28
CA ILE A 57 -4.38 8.88 -0.96
C ILE A 57 -3.45 8.79 -2.17
N LEU A 58 -2.45 9.67 -2.25
CA LEU A 58 -1.46 9.65 -3.32
C LEU A 58 -0.72 8.31 -3.36
N LEU A 59 -0.28 7.81 -2.21
CA LEU A 59 0.41 6.52 -2.10
C LEU A 59 -0.46 5.37 -2.63
N ILE A 60 -1.73 5.29 -2.19
CA ILE A 60 -2.68 4.26 -2.65
C ILE A 60 -2.89 4.35 -4.16
N CYS A 61 -3.05 5.56 -4.71
CA CYS A 61 -3.21 5.77 -6.15
C CYS A 61 -1.98 5.28 -6.92
N VAL A 62 -0.77 5.67 -6.49
CA VAL A 62 0.49 5.25 -7.15
C VAL A 62 0.66 3.73 -7.07
N THR A 63 0.41 3.11 -5.91
CA THR A 63 0.50 1.65 -5.74
C THR A 63 -0.54 0.90 -6.57
N SER A 64 -1.75 1.45 -6.70
CA SER A 64 -2.80 0.84 -7.54
C SER A 64 -2.43 0.93 -9.02
N MET A 65 -1.94 2.10 -9.47
CA MET A 65 -1.49 2.30 -10.85
C MET A 65 -0.30 1.40 -11.19
N SER A 66 0.67 1.26 -10.29
CA SER A 66 1.81 0.38 -10.52
C SER A 66 1.40 -1.10 -10.60
N GLY A 67 0.43 -1.53 -9.79
CA GLY A 67 -0.19 -2.86 -9.92
C GLY A 67 -0.84 -3.09 -11.28
N LEU A 68 -1.56 -2.09 -11.81
CA LEU A 68 -2.17 -2.15 -13.15
C LEU A 68 -1.12 -2.19 -14.27
N VAL A 69 -0.04 -1.43 -14.15
CA VAL A 69 1.08 -1.44 -15.11
C VAL A 69 1.73 -2.82 -15.16
N ILE A 70 2.00 -3.43 -14.01
CA ILE A 70 2.58 -4.77 -13.93
C ILE A 70 1.61 -5.81 -14.55
N TYR A 71 0.32 -5.69 -14.25
CA TYR A 71 -0.70 -6.55 -14.87
C TYR A 71 -0.70 -6.43 -16.40
N ALA A 72 -0.67 -5.21 -16.92
CA ALA A 72 -0.62 -4.98 -18.37
C ALA A 72 0.68 -5.50 -19.01
N PHE A 73 1.82 -5.41 -18.30
CA PHE A 73 3.11 -5.90 -18.78
C PHE A 73 3.18 -7.43 -18.85
N TYR A 74 2.60 -8.13 -17.88
CA TYR A 74 2.58 -9.59 -17.81
C TYR A 74 1.27 -10.22 -18.32
N PHE A 75 0.46 -9.47 -19.06
CA PHE A 75 -0.86 -9.93 -19.53
C PHE A 75 -0.76 -11.16 -20.44
N ASP A 76 0.18 -11.17 -21.38
CA ASP A 76 0.36 -12.27 -22.35
C ASP A 76 1.26 -13.40 -21.83
N CYS A 77 2.12 -13.12 -20.86
CA CYS A 77 3.05 -14.08 -20.26
C CYS A 77 2.92 -14.01 -18.74
N ASP A 78 2.05 -14.84 -18.17
CA ASP A 78 1.86 -14.90 -16.72
C ASP A 78 3.11 -15.51 -16.03
N PRO A 79 3.94 -14.72 -15.32
CA PRO A 79 5.14 -15.22 -14.67
C PRO A 79 4.81 -16.12 -13.47
N ILE A 80 3.57 -16.05 -12.95
CA ILE A 80 3.08 -16.91 -11.86
C ILE A 80 2.74 -18.29 -12.43
N GLY A 81 1.98 -18.34 -13.54
CA GLY A 81 1.71 -19.58 -14.28
C GLY A 81 2.97 -20.25 -14.84
N ALA A 82 3.97 -19.47 -15.24
CA ALA A 82 5.27 -19.95 -15.74
C ALA A 82 6.24 -20.44 -14.63
N LYS A 83 5.82 -20.43 -13.34
CA LYS A 83 6.63 -20.81 -12.16
C LYS A 83 7.94 -20.01 -12.02
N MET A 84 8.05 -18.83 -12.61
CA MET A 84 9.23 -17.98 -12.48
C MET A 84 9.29 -17.22 -11.15
N ILE A 85 8.19 -17.23 -10.40
CA ILE A 85 8.01 -16.55 -9.13
C ILE A 85 7.27 -17.48 -8.16
N GLN A 86 7.75 -17.61 -6.91
CA GLN A 86 7.15 -18.52 -5.93
C GLN A 86 6.01 -17.88 -5.12
N ALA A 87 5.97 -16.55 -5.06
CA ALA A 87 4.98 -15.82 -4.27
C ALA A 87 4.60 -14.47 -4.92
N PRO A 88 3.34 -14.00 -4.76
CA PRO A 88 2.84 -12.79 -5.44
C PRO A 88 3.57 -11.48 -5.06
N ASP A 89 4.17 -11.43 -3.89
CA ASP A 89 4.95 -10.29 -3.35
C ASP A 89 6.28 -10.08 -4.08
N GLN A 90 6.84 -11.11 -4.72
CA GLN A 90 8.08 -11.02 -5.50
C GLN A 90 7.88 -10.45 -6.90
N LEU A 91 6.63 -10.30 -7.36
CA LEU A 91 6.29 -9.79 -8.69
C LEU A 91 6.83 -8.37 -8.92
N PHE A 92 6.59 -7.50 -7.94
CA PHE A 92 6.94 -6.09 -8.05
C PHE A 92 8.47 -5.85 -8.09
N PRO A 93 9.27 -6.44 -7.18
CA PRO A 93 10.72 -6.33 -7.28
C PRO A 93 11.29 -6.91 -8.58
N ARG A 94 10.73 -8.02 -9.08
CA ARG A 94 11.18 -8.62 -10.34
C ARG A 94 10.92 -7.70 -11.53
N PHE A 95 9.73 -7.12 -11.61
CA PHE A 95 9.38 -6.13 -12.63
C PHE A 95 10.35 -4.94 -12.65
N VAL A 96 10.69 -4.40 -11.47
CA VAL A 96 11.63 -3.28 -11.34
C VAL A 96 13.04 -3.69 -11.78
N MET A 97 13.53 -4.86 -11.36
CA MET A 97 14.85 -5.35 -11.76
C MET A 97 14.96 -5.60 -13.27
N GLU A 98 13.89 -6.09 -13.90
CA GLU A 98 13.84 -6.38 -15.34
C GLU A 98 13.74 -5.11 -16.19
N THR A 99 12.89 -4.16 -15.78
CA THR A 99 12.62 -2.94 -16.56
C THR A 99 13.65 -1.84 -16.31
N LEU A 100 14.11 -1.70 -15.06
CA LEU A 100 15.00 -0.61 -14.62
C LEU A 100 16.43 -1.07 -14.34
N GLY A 101 16.74 -2.36 -14.55
CA GLY A 101 18.08 -2.92 -14.35
C GLY A 101 19.16 -2.29 -15.23
N ALA A 102 18.78 -1.71 -16.37
CA ALA A 102 19.70 -0.97 -17.25
C ALA A 102 20.22 0.34 -16.64
N PHE A 103 19.52 0.89 -15.63
CA PHE A 103 19.90 2.12 -14.94
C PHE A 103 20.58 1.78 -13.60
N PRO A 104 21.92 1.84 -13.51
CA PRO A 104 22.62 1.53 -12.28
C PRO A 104 22.19 2.50 -11.15
N GLY A 105 21.84 1.94 -9.99
CA GLY A 105 21.45 2.69 -8.78
C GLY A 105 19.94 2.73 -8.51
N ILE A 106 19.08 2.75 -9.53
CA ILE A 106 17.61 2.79 -9.35
C ILE A 106 17.09 1.52 -8.66
N PRO A 107 17.50 0.29 -9.05
CA PRO A 107 17.05 -0.90 -8.35
C PRO A 107 17.54 -0.97 -6.90
N GLY A 108 18.74 -0.46 -6.63
CA GLY A 108 19.29 -0.36 -5.27
C GLY A 108 18.48 0.59 -4.38
N LEU A 109 18.11 1.76 -4.91
CA LEU A 109 17.23 2.71 -4.21
C LEU A 109 15.84 2.11 -3.94
N PHE A 110 15.29 1.38 -4.92
CA PHE A 110 14.01 0.70 -4.78
C PHE A 110 14.03 -0.35 -3.66
N VAL A 111 15.05 -1.21 -3.66
CA VAL A 111 15.24 -2.23 -2.61
C VAL A 111 15.43 -1.58 -1.24
N ALA A 112 16.26 -0.53 -1.14
CA ALA A 112 16.45 0.23 0.09
C ALA A 112 15.13 0.83 0.62
N GLY A 113 14.28 1.33 -0.28
CA GLY A 113 12.95 1.84 0.07
C GLY A 113 12.02 0.77 0.63
N ILE A 114 11.97 -0.42 0.02
CA ILE A 114 11.19 -1.56 0.55
C ILE A 114 11.69 -1.92 1.95
N PHE A 115 13.00 -2.09 2.13
CA PHE A 115 13.57 -2.44 3.43
C PHE A 115 13.26 -1.38 4.48
N SER A 116 13.41 -0.10 4.15
CA SER A 116 13.05 1.00 5.05
C SER A 116 11.57 1.02 5.43
N GLY A 117 10.68 0.52 4.56
CA GLY A 117 9.25 0.42 4.86
C GLY A 117 8.88 -0.83 5.68
N ALA A 118 9.63 -1.92 5.50
CA ALA A 118 9.44 -3.18 6.21
C ALA A 118 10.01 -3.15 7.63
N LEU A 119 11.12 -2.43 7.84
CA LEU A 119 11.68 -2.13 9.15
C LEU A 119 10.76 -1.11 9.85
N ARG A 120 9.79 -1.61 10.62
CA ARG A 120 8.99 -0.83 11.57
C ARG A 120 9.62 -0.79 12.95
#